data_AF-A0A922YAG5-F1
#
_entry.id   AF-A0A922YAG5-F1
#
_cell.length_a   1.000
_cell.length_b   1.000
_cell.length_c   1.000
_cell.angle_alpha   90.00
_cell.angle_beta   90.00
_cell.angle_gamma   90.00
#
_symmetry.space_group_name_H-M   'P 1'
#
loop_
_entity.id
_entity.type
_entity.pdbx_description
1 polymer ?
#
loop_
_entity_poly.entity_id
_entity_poly.type
_entity_poly.pdbx_seq_one_letter_code
_entity_poly.pdbx_strand_id
1 'polypeptide(L)' 'MSVFKRGCKYQMRRRVPQRYGGIEPRDIIWISLHTASESVARSKADLAWAQLTEAWEARRAGNSGEADRKGREAGDHR' A
#
# COMPACT_ATOMS: atom_id res chain seq x y z
N MET A 1 9.28 -13.43 2.35
CA MET A 1 8.08 -12.73 2.86
C MET A 1 7.60 -13.41 4.12
N SER A 2 7.46 -12.68 5.22
CA SER A 2 7.05 -13.24 6.52
C SER A 2 5.53 -13.26 6.62
N VAL A 3 4.92 -14.35 6.15
CA VAL A 3 3.53 -14.68 6.44
C VAL A 3 3.50 -15.61 7.66
N PHE A 4 2.52 -15.41 8.53
CA PHE A 4 2.35 -16.23 9.73
C PHE A 4 0.88 -16.63 9.86
N LYS A 5 0.65 -17.88 10.25
CA LYS A 5 -0.69 -18.39 10.47
C LYS A 5 -1.18 -17.97 11.85
N ARG A 6 -2.38 -17.40 11.93
CA ARG A 6 -3.07 -17.10 13.20
C ARG A 6 -4.45 -17.72 13.15
N GLY A 7 -4.68 -18.73 13.98
CA GLY A 7 -5.88 -19.56 13.90
C GLY A 7 -6.01 -20.22 12.52
N CYS A 8 -7.12 -19.95 11.83
CA CYS A 8 -7.42 -20.56 10.53
C CYS A 8 -6.95 -19.73 9.31
N LYS A 9 -6.40 -18.53 9.51
CA LYS A 9 -6.05 -17.62 8.42
C LYS A 9 -4.57 -17.21 8.49
N TYR A 10 -3.97 -17.03 7.33
CA TYR A 10 -2.65 -16.43 7.20
C TYR A 10 -2.75 -14.91 7.27
N GLN A 11 -1.77 -14.32 7.92
CA GLN A 11 -1.59 -12.89 8.04
C GLN A 11 -0.17 -12.53 7.60
N MET A 12 -0.02 -11.32 7.06
CA MET A 12 1.27 -10.71 6.78
C MET A 12 1.58 -9.70 7.89
N ARG A 13 2.80 -9.74 8.41
CA ARG A 13 3.33 -8.70 9.29
C ARG A 13 4.64 -8.20 8.70
N ARG A 14 4.70 -6.90 8.42
CA ARG A 14 5.91 -6.28 7.87
C ARG A 14 6.10 -4.86 8.39
N ARG A 15 7.35 -4.51 8.61
CA ARG A 15 7.75 -3.16 9.01
C ARG A 15 7.67 -2.21 7.81
N VAL A 16 7.12 -1.03 8.05
CA VAL A 16 7.15 0.06 7.08
C VAL A 16 8.58 0.58 6.96
N PRO A 17 9.14 0.71 5.75
CA PRO A 17 10.44 1.33 5.56
C PRO A 17 10.45 2.76 6.11
N GLN A 18 11.52 3.14 6.81
CA GLN A 18 11.64 4.46 7.45
C GLN A 18 11.42 5.64 6.48
N ARG A 19 11.78 5.46 5.20
CA ARG A 19 11.54 6.44 4.12
C ARG A 19 10.07 6.81 3.92
N TYR A 20 9.14 5.95 4.35
CA TYR A 20 7.70 6.19 4.30
C TYR A 20 7.08 6.52 5.66
N GLY A 21 7.88 6.65 6.72
CA GLY A 21 7.37 6.94 8.08
C GLY A 21 6.64 8.28 8.20
N GLY A 22 6.91 9.23 7.30
CA GLY A 22 6.15 10.48 7.20
C GLY A 22 4.81 10.35 6.47
N ILE A 23 4.59 9.26 5.72
CA ILE A 23 3.37 8.99 4.94
C ILE A 23 2.47 8.00 5.67
N GLU A 24 3.07 6.96 6.24
CA GLU A 24 2.41 5.94 7.03
C GLU A 24 2.96 6.02 8.47
N PRO A 25 2.18 6.54 9.44
CA PRO A 25 2.64 6.69 10.81
C PRO A 25 2.80 5.35 11.54
N ARG A 26 2.34 4.25 10.94
CA ARG A 26 2.44 2.90 11.49
C ARG A 26 3.84 2.36 11.23
N ASP A 27 4.59 1.99 12.27
CA ASP A 27 5.91 1.34 12.09
C ASP A 27 5.74 -0.10 11.55
N ILE A 28 4.63 -0.78 11.90
CA ILE A 28 4.37 -2.17 11.50
C ILE A 28 2.96 -2.30 10.92
N ILE A 29 2.88 -2.84 9.71
CA ILE A 29 1.62 -3.15 9.02
C ILE A 29 1.26 -4.62 9.23
N TRP A 30 0.00 -4.84 9.60
CA TRP A 30 -0.60 -6.16 9.78
C TRP A 30 -1.76 -6.29 8.80
N ILE A 31 -1.67 -7.24 7.87
CA ILE A 31 -2.71 -7.49 6.87
C ILE A 31 -3.17 -8.94 6.98
N SER A 32 -4.49 -9.11 7.12
CA SER A 32 -5.11 -10.42 7.07
C SER A 32 -5.29 -10.85 5.61
N LEU A 33 -4.65 -11.95 5.21
CA LEU A 33 -4.65 -12.42 3.81
C LEU A 33 -5.90 -13.24 3.44
N HIS A 34 -6.72 -13.52 4.46
CA HIS A 34 -8.02 -14.21 4.35
C HIS A 34 -7.89 -15.52 3.57
N THR A 35 -6.82 -16.27 3.81
CA THR A 35 -6.58 -17.56 3.18
C THR A 35 -5.99 -18.52 4.19
N ALA A 36 -6.33 -19.81 4.05
CA ALA A 36 -5.79 -20.90 4.84
C ALA A 36 -4.66 -21.66 4.12
N SER A 37 -4.34 -21.28 2.87
CA SER A 37 -3.29 -21.89 2.06
C SER A 37 -2.04 -21.02 2.06
N GLU A 38 -0.89 -21.59 2.43
CA GLU A 38 0.37 -20.87 2.53
C GLU A 38 0.85 -20.29 1.20
N SER A 39 0.77 -21.07 0.11
CA SER A 39 1.18 -20.61 -1.23
C SER A 39 0.36 -19.40 -1.67
N VAL A 40 -0.96 -19.46 -1.49
CA VAL A 40 -1.88 -18.34 -1.79
C VAL A 40 -1.61 -17.16 -0.86
N ALA A 41 -1.29 -17.42 0.41
CA ALA A 41 -0.93 -16.38 1.36
C ALA A 41 0.32 -15.64 0.91
N ARG A 42 1.35 -16.36 0.46
CA ARG A 42 2.61 -15.76 0.00
C ARG A 42 2.40 -14.88 -1.24
N SER A 43 1.64 -15.36 -2.23
CA SER A 43 1.31 -14.56 -3.42
C SER A 43 0.46 -13.33 -3.06
N LYS A 44 -0.54 -13.47 -2.18
CA LYS A 44 -1.35 -12.34 -1.72
C LYS A 44 -0.56 -11.34 -0.90
N ALA A 45 0.37 -11.81 -0.07
CA ALA A 45 1.25 -10.95 0.72
C ALA A 45 2.17 -10.13 -0.19
N ASP A 46 2.66 -10.74 -1.27
CA ASP A 46 3.47 -10.06 -2.27
C ASP A 46 2.69 -8.96 -2.98
N LEU A 47 1.51 -9.32 -3.50
CA LEU A 47 0.61 -8.38 -4.16
C LEU A 47 0.15 -7.25 -3.23
N ALA A 48 -0.20 -7.55 -1.98
CA ALA A 48 -0.64 -6.55 -1.01
C ALA A 48 0.48 -5.59 -0.61
N TRP A 49 1.72 -6.10 -0.51
CA TRP A 49 2.88 -5.27 -0.22
C TRP A 49 3.28 -4.39 -1.40
N ALA A 50 3.20 -4.91 -2.63
CA ALA A 50 3.42 -4.15 -3.85
C ALA A 50 2.45 -2.97 -3.91
N GLN A 51 1.13 -3.22 -3.76
CA GLN A 51 0.11 -2.18 -3.74
C GLN A 51 0.33 -1.12 -2.66
N LEU A 52 0.74 -1.52 -1.45
CA LEU A 52 1.07 -0.56 -0.38
C LEU A 52 2.27 0.30 -0.77
N THR A 53 3.31 -0.31 -1.34
CA THR A 53 4.51 0.40 -1.78
C THR A 53 4.15 1.40 -2.88
N GLU A 54 3.40 0.96 -3.89
CA GLU A 54 2.90 1.82 -4.98
C GLU A 54 2.03 2.97 -4.43
N ALA A 55 1.13 2.69 -3.48
CA ALA A 55 0.32 3.72 -2.85
C ALA A 55 1.17 4.72 -2.03
N TRP A 56 2.20 4.26 -1.33
CA TRP A 56 3.14 5.15 -0.64
C TRP A 56 3.99 5.96 -1.60
N GLU A 57 4.41 5.39 -2.73
CA GLU A 57 5.14 6.10 -3.77
C GLU A 57 4.25 7.13 -4.46
N ALA A 58 3.00 6.79 -4.76
CA ALA A 58 2.01 7.73 -5.29
C ALA A 58 1.70 8.85 -4.30
N ARG A 59 1.60 8.56 -3.00
CA ARG A 59 1.44 9.60 -1.97
C ARG A 59 2.69 10.47 -1.84
N ARG A 60 3.88 9.89 -1.92
CA ARG A 60 5.15 10.64 -1.89
C ARG A 60 5.28 11.55 -3.10
N ALA A 61 4.97 11.03 -4.28
CA ALA A 61 5.03 11.74 -5.55
C ALA A 61 3.90 12.77 -5.69
N GLY A 62 2.68 12.42 -5.26
CA GLY A 62 1.49 13.29 -5.28
C GLY A 62 1.58 14.43 -4.26
N ASN A 63 2.11 14.17 -3.06
CA ASN A 63 2.48 15.23 -2.11
C ASN A 63 3.64 16.10 -2.64
N SER A 64 4.33 15.65 -3.69
CA SER A 64 5.37 16.41 -4.40
C SER A 64 4.91 16.93 -5.78
N GLY A 65 3.69 16.64 -6.23
CA GLY A 65 3.31 16.71 -7.65
C GLY A 65 1.85 17.05 -7.96
N GLU A 66 0.93 17.05 -6.99
CA GLU A 66 -0.46 17.53 -7.18
C GLU A 66 -0.62 19.05 -6.99
N ALA A 67 0.47 19.81 -7.02
CA ALA A 67 0.40 21.27 -7.13
C ALA A 67 0.25 21.77 -8.58
N ASP A 68 0.36 20.90 -9.60
CA ASP A 68 0.39 21.32 -11.02
C ASP A 68 -0.49 20.43 -11.92
N ARG A 69 -1.80 20.32 -11.67
CA ARG A 69 -2.76 20.01 -12.76
C ARG A 69 -4.23 20.25 -12.43
N LYS A 70 -4.58 21.42 -11.88
CA LYS A 70 -5.95 21.95 -11.96
C LYS A 70 -6.00 23.34 -12.60
N GLY A 71 -5.24 23.51 -13.67
CA GLY A 71 -5.23 24.73 -14.46
C GLY A 71 -5.22 24.43 -15.95
N ARG A 72 -6.29 23.82 -16.48
CA ARG A 72 -6.73 23.99 -17.88
C ARG A 72 -7.93 23.11 -18.17
N GLU A 73 -9.12 23.65 -17.91
CA GLU A 73 -10.33 23.29 -18.66
C GLU A 73 -11.13 24.58 -18.84
N ALA A 74 -10.62 25.46 -19.72
CA ALA A 74 -11.45 26.46 -20.36
C ALA A 74 -12.32 25.72 -21.39
N GLY A 75 -13.62 25.70 -21.14
CA GLY A 75 -14.65 25.25 -22.06
C GLY A 75 -15.79 26.24 -22.01
N ASP A 76 -15.58 27.39 -22.65
CA ASP A 76 -16.62 28.30 -23.12
C ASP A 76 -17.71 27.48 -23.81
N HIS A 77 -18.92 27.50 -23.23
CA HIS A 77 -20.12 27.09 -23.94
C HIS A 77 -21.12 28.22 -23.75
N ARG A 78 -21.09 29.12 -24.74
CA ARG A 78 -22.14 30.10 -25.00
C ARG A 78 -23.37 29.42 -25.59
#